data_AF-A0A0N9IF22-F1
#
_entry.id   AF-A0A0N9IF22-F1
#
_cell.length_a   1.000
_cell.length_b   1.000
_cell.length_c   1.000
_cell.angle_alpha   90.00
_cell.angle_beta   90.00
_cell.angle_gamma   90.00
#
_symmetry.space_group_name_H-M   'P 1'
#
loop_
_entity.id
_entity.type
_entity.pdbx_description
1 polymer ?
#
loop_
_entity_poly.entity_id
_entity_poly.type
_entity_poly.pdbx_seq_one_letter_code
_entity_poly.pdbx_strand_id
1 'polypeptide(L)' 'MRENEIIRTTLVNRGHEVHPMHLHGHHALVLSRNGLPATGSPWWTDTLDIRPGEVFEVAFVADNPESG' A
#
# COMPACT_ATOMS: atom_id res chain seq x y z
N MET A 1 7.07 13.51 -7.40
CA MET A 1 6.45 13.72 -6.07
C MET A 1 7.23 14.82 -5.37
N ARG A 2 6.64 15.57 -4.44
CA ARG A 2 7.45 16.44 -3.59
C ARG A 2 8.11 15.57 -2.53
N GLU A 3 9.38 15.84 -2.22
CA GLU A 3 10.06 15.19 -1.09
C GLU A 3 9.21 15.36 0.18
N ASN A 4 9.11 14.29 0.97
CA ASN A 4 8.36 14.22 2.24
C ASN A 4 6.84 14.37 2.12
N GLU A 5 6.26 14.12 0.94
CA GLU A 5 4.82 14.06 0.77
C GLU A 5 4.24 12.74 1.30
N ILE A 6 3.17 12.79 2.11
CA ILE A 6 2.44 11.58 2.48
C ILE A 6 1.48 11.22 1.35
N ILE A 7 1.74 10.09 0.69
CA ILE A 7 0.91 9.57 -0.37
C ILE A 7 -0.06 8.55 0.22
N ARG A 8 -1.35 8.78 0.00
CA ARG A 8 -2.41 7.79 0.25
C ARG A 8 -2.88 7.23 -1.08
N THR A 9 -2.90 5.91 -1.20
CA THR A 9 -3.34 5.25 -2.42
C THR A 9 -4.18 4.02 -2.13
N THR A 10 -4.98 3.62 -3.10
CA THR A 10 -5.85 2.45 -3.04
C THR A 10 -5.35 1.40 -4.03
N LEU A 11 -5.05 0.22 -3.53
CA LEU A 11 -4.66 -0.93 -4.33
C LEU A 11 -5.87 -1.85 -4.46
N VAL A 12 -6.24 -2.20 -5.71
CA VAL A 12 -7.41 -3.03 -5.99
C VAL A 12 -7.02 -4.15 -6.94
N ASN A 13 -7.34 -5.39 -6.58
CA ASN A 13 -7.24 -6.52 -7.50
C ASN A 13 -8.62 -6.84 -8.10
N ARG A 14 -8.81 -6.48 -9.37
CA ARG A 14 -10.01 -6.81 -10.17
C ARG A 14 -9.84 -8.07 -11.03
N GLY A 15 -8.70 -8.74 -10.94
CA GLY A 15 -8.38 -9.97 -11.65
C GLY A 15 -8.79 -11.22 -10.86
N HIS A 16 -8.30 -12.37 -11.33
CA HIS A 16 -8.62 -13.68 -10.78
C HIS A 16 -7.42 -14.35 -10.08
N GLU A 17 -6.23 -13.77 -10.21
CA GLU A 17 -4.99 -14.26 -9.62
C GLU A 17 -4.54 -13.37 -8.45
N VAL A 18 -3.68 -13.88 -7.58
CA VAL A 18 -3.05 -13.06 -6.53
C VAL A 18 -2.00 -12.15 -7.17
N HIS A 19 -2.00 -10.87 -6.78
CA HIS A 19 -1.00 -9.89 -7.23
C HIS A 19 -0.13 -9.44 -6.05
N PRO A 20 1.13 -9.90 -5.99
CA PRO A 20 2.11 -9.33 -5.06
C PRO A 20 2.45 -7.90 -5.50
N MET A 21 2.20 -6.93 -4.62
CA MET A 21 2.56 -5.54 -4.80
C MET A 21 3.72 -5.20 -3.87
N HIS A 22 4.89 -4.93 -4.44
CA HIS A 22 6.07 -4.51 -3.70
C HIS A 22 6.35 -3.02 -3.94
N LEU A 23 6.45 -2.24 -2.86
CA LEU A 23 6.76 -0.82 -2.91
C LEU A 23 8.27 -0.62 -2.77
N HIS A 24 8.95 -0.54 -3.90
CA HIS A 24 10.39 -0.30 -3.94
C HIS A 24 10.75 1.00 -3.19
N GLY A 25 11.65 0.88 -2.22
CA GLY A 25 12.18 2.01 -1.44
C GLY A 25 11.22 2.60 -0.41
N HIS A 26 10.04 2.01 -0.18
CA HIS A 26 9.06 2.56 0.75
C HIS A 26 8.39 1.47 1.59
N HIS A 27 8.29 1.71 2.90
CA HIS A 27 7.34 1.00 3.75
C HIS A 27 6.00 1.73 3.74
N ALA A 28 4.92 0.98 3.57
CA ALA A 28 3.57 1.49 3.63
C ALA A 28 2.84 1.02 4.89
N LEU A 29 2.07 1.93 5.48
CA LEU A 29 1.09 1.62 6.51
C LEU A 29 -0.22 1.22 5.85
N VAL A 30 -0.72 0.04 6.16
CA VAL A 30 -2.08 -0.37 5.78
C VAL A 30 -3.08 0.37 6.67
N LEU A 31 -3.96 1.14 6.05
CA LEU A 31 -5.02 1.90 6.71
C LEU A 31 -6.31 1.09 6.79
N SER A 32 -6.65 0.38 5.72
CA SER A 32 -7.85 -0.46 5.66
C SER A 32 -7.69 -1.62 4.67
N ARG A 33 -8.46 -2.68 4.90
CA ARG A 33 -8.63 -3.83 4.00
C ARG A 33 -10.11 -4.07 3.78
N ASN A 34 -10.56 -4.07 2.53
CA ASN A 34 -11.94 -4.27 2.11
C ASN A 34 -12.93 -3.32 2.83
N GLY A 35 -12.52 -2.06 3.00
CA GLY A 35 -13.31 -1.02 3.68
C GLY A 35 -13.31 -1.11 5.21
N LEU A 36 -12.65 -2.12 5.81
CA LEU A 36 -12.50 -2.23 7.25
C LEU A 36 -11.16 -1.62 7.69
N PRO A 37 -11.16 -0.66 8.65
CA PRO A 37 -9.92 -0.10 9.17
C PRO A 37 -9.01 -1.19 9.74
N ALA A 38 -7.70 -1.03 9.54
CA ALA A 38 -6.71 -1.85 10.21
C ALA A 38 -6.76 -1.54 11.72
N THR A 39 -6.91 -2.58 12.55
CA THR A 39 -7.02 -2.45 14.01
C THR A 39 -5.90 -3.19 14.72
N GLY A 40 -5.55 -2.75 15.93
CA GLY A 40 -4.46 -3.32 16.72
C GLY A 40 -3.15 -2.59 16.49
N SER A 41 -2.04 -3.32 16.43
CA SER A 41 -0.73 -2.74 16.11
C SER A 41 -0.69 -2.22 14.66
N PRO A 42 0.01 -1.11 14.38
CA PRO A 42 0.18 -0.60 13.03
C PRO A 42 0.73 -1.67 12.08
N TRP A 43 0.04 -1.88 10.95
CA TRP A 43 0.45 -2.84 9.95
C TRP A 43 1.35 -2.16 8.90
N TRP A 44 2.65 -2.17 9.19
CA TRP A 44 3.69 -1.74 8.25
C TRP A 44 4.11 -2.89 7.36
N THR A 45 4.28 -2.62 6.07
CA THR A 45 4.78 -3.59 5.10
C THR A 45 5.39 -2.91 3.88
N ASP A 46 6.36 -3.56 3.23
CA ASP A 46 6.82 -3.20 1.88
C ASP A 46 6.13 -4.02 0.79
N THR A 47 5.45 -5.12 1.17
CA THR A 47 4.86 -6.09 0.26
C THR A 47 3.44 -6.44 0.66
N LEU A 48 2.53 -6.51 -0.30
CA LEU A 48 1.15 -6.95 -0.10
C LEU A 48 0.75 -7.96 -1.17
N ASP A 49 0.31 -9.14 -0.74
CA ASP A 49 -0.40 -10.07 -1.61
C ASP A 49 -1.87 -9.67 -1.68
N ILE A 50 -2.26 -9.05 -2.79
CA ILE A 50 -3.64 -8.61 -3.01
C ILE A 50 -4.38 -9.74 -3.71
N ARG A 51 -5.30 -10.42 -3.01
CA ARG A 51 -6.11 -11.49 -3.60
C ARG A 51 -7.24 -10.92 -4.47
N PRO A 52 -7.84 -11.73 -5.36
CA PRO A 52 -8.99 -11.33 -6.16
C PRO A 52 -10.09 -10.67 -5.32
N GLY A 53 -10.55 -9.49 -5.77
CA GLY A 53 -11.59 -8.71 -5.10
C GLY A 53 -11.11 -7.90 -3.90
N GLU A 54 -9.85 -8.01 -3.49
CA GLU A 54 -9.35 -7.24 -2.36
C GLU A 54 -9.05 -5.79 -2.71
N VAL A 55 -9.32 -4.93 -1.74
CA VAL A 55 -9.05 -3.50 -1.75
C VAL A 55 -8.23 -3.17 -0.51
N PHE A 56 -7.07 -2.57 -0.70
CA PHE A 56 -6.26 -2.04 0.39
C PHE A 56 -6.14 -0.53 0.23
N GLU A 57 -6.31 0.20 1.32
CA GLU A 57 -5.85 1.59 1.41
C GLU A 57 -4.53 1.61 2.18
N VAL A 58 -3.52 2.26 1.60
CA VAL A 58 -2.19 2.36 2.19
C VAL A 58 -1.70 3.80 2.18
N ALA A 59 -0.80 4.11 3.12
CA ALA A 59 -0.08 5.37 3.16
C ALA A 59 1.42 5.15 3.25
N PHE A 60 2.21 5.90 2.48
CA PHE A 60 3.67 5.92 2.57
C PHE A 60 4.19 7.33 2.36
N VAL A 61 5.39 7.61 2.85
CA VAL A 61 6.08 8.88 2.58
C VAL A 61 6.80 8.74 1.25
N ALA A 62 6.63 9.68 0.33
CA ALA A 62 7.41 9.73 -0.91
C ALA A 62 8.74 10.44 -0.61
N ASP A 63 9.70 9.70 -0.08
CA ASP A 63 11.04 10.19 0.27
C ASP A 63 12.16 9.54 -0.54
N ASN A 64 11.86 8.61 -1.46
CA ASN A 64 12.89 7.99 -2.29
C ASN A 64 13.09 8.74 -3.64
N PRO A 65 14.25 9.37 -3.90
CA PRO A 65 14.52 10.15 -5.10
C PRO A 65 14.80 9.33 -6.37
N GLU A 66 14.82 7.99 -6.31
CA GLU A 66 15.25 7.11 -7.42
C GLU A 66 14.28 7.02 -8.63
N SER A 67 13.29 7.91 -8.73
CA SER A 67 12.35 7.97 -9.86
C SER A 67 12.47 9.24 -10.71
N GLY A 68 13.56 10.01 -10.56
CA GLY A 68 13.90 11.19 -11.35
C GLY A 68 15.02 10.97 -12.35
#